data_AF-X1N0L3-F1
#
_entry.id   AF-X1N0L3-F1
#
_cell.length_a   1.000
_cell.length_b   1.000
_cell.length_c   1.000
_cell.angle_alpha   90.00
_cell.angle_beta   90.00
_cell.angle_gamma   90.00
#
_symmetry.space_group_name_H-M   'P 1'
#
loop_
_entity.id
_entity.type
_entity.pdbx_description
1 polymer ?
#
loop_
_entity_poly.entity_id
_entity_poly.type
_entity_poly.pdbx_seq_one_letter_code
_entity_poly.pdbx_strand_id
1 'polypeptide(L)'
;MAEVKALTKKQEEVRQLIKAEIPWEPVGPTPMPEIPDLRSWDMRLLKTYKPWYAPFCDLCCLCTYGKCDLTQGRRGACGLDIATQQARIILLACLMGCSAHAGHAGHILEFLIEKHGPDKKIDMGTFIELEAPNIRTVTGLKPETLGDLKTVIEYVYKEITHLLDSTHFGQEGSYLDYESKALHASMLDHVGMEVADIAQIVGFDFPTSVADTPMIDMGWEAV
;
A
#
# COMPACT_ATOMS: atom_id res chain seq x y z
N MET A 1 -37.01 -6.38 -5.14
CA MET A 1 -36.20 -5.17 -5.40
C MET A 1 -35.26 -5.04 -4.21
N ALA A 2 -33.95 -5.19 -4.41
CA ALA A 2 -33.00 -4.99 -3.31
C ALA A 2 -33.13 -3.53 -2.85
N GLU A 3 -33.36 -3.31 -1.55
CA GLU A 3 -33.35 -1.96 -0.97
C GLU A 3 -32.03 -1.30 -1.34
N VAL A 4 -32.08 -0.18 -2.04
CA VAL A 4 -30.91 0.68 -2.27
C VAL A 4 -30.54 1.25 -0.92
N LYS A 5 -29.64 0.57 -0.22
CA LYS A 5 -29.14 1.00 1.07
C LYS A 5 -28.47 2.36 0.88
N ALA A 6 -28.92 3.36 1.63
CA ALA A 6 -28.31 4.68 1.59
C ALA A 6 -26.80 4.58 1.86
N LEU A 7 -26.01 5.31 1.09
CA LEU A 7 -24.56 5.37 1.28
C LEU A 7 -24.26 6.01 2.63
N THR A 8 -23.20 5.56 3.28
CA THR A 8 -22.65 6.26 4.44
C THR A 8 -21.89 7.50 3.98
N LYS A 9 -21.73 8.49 4.87
CA LYS A 9 -20.93 9.69 4.58
C LYS A 9 -19.52 9.37 4.07
N LYS A 10 -18.86 8.37 4.68
CA LYS A 10 -17.55 7.89 4.24
C LYS A 10 -17.58 7.35 2.80
N GLN A 11 -18.63 6.58 2.45
CA GLN A 11 -18.79 6.07 1.08
C GLN A 11 -19.05 7.18 0.07
N GLU A 12 -19.75 8.25 0.46
CA GLU A 12 -19.94 9.44 -0.37
C GLU A 12 -18.62 10.19 -0.58
N GLU A 13 -17.83 10.40 0.48
CA GLU A 13 -16.50 11.02 0.42
C GLU A 13 -15.55 10.24 -0.48
N VAL A 14 -15.47 8.91 -0.34
CA VAL A 14 -14.65 8.06 -1.22
C VAL A 14 -15.13 8.15 -2.67
N ARG A 15 -16.44 8.13 -2.91
CA ARG A 15 -16.99 8.26 -4.28
C ARG A 15 -16.66 9.59 -4.93
N GLN A 16 -16.63 10.68 -4.17
CA GLN A 16 -16.18 11.98 -4.65
C GLN A 16 -14.68 11.97 -4.97
N LEU A 17 -13.84 11.43 -4.09
CA LEU A 17 -12.39 11.35 -4.30
C LEU A 17 -12.03 10.57 -5.56
N ILE A 18 -12.71 9.46 -5.83
CA ILE A 18 -12.44 8.60 -6.99
C ILE A 18 -13.16 9.05 -8.27
N LYS A 19 -13.88 10.18 -8.23
CA LYS A 19 -14.70 10.72 -9.34
C LYS A 19 -15.68 9.68 -9.88
N ALA A 20 -16.41 9.02 -8.97
CA ALA A 20 -17.29 7.90 -9.30
C ALA A 20 -18.44 8.24 -10.25
N GLU A 21 -18.76 9.54 -10.45
CA GLU A 21 -19.73 9.95 -11.48
C GLU A 21 -19.24 9.76 -12.91
N ILE A 22 -17.92 9.65 -13.15
CA ILE A 22 -17.35 9.44 -14.48
C ILE A 22 -17.47 7.95 -14.82
N PRO A 23 -18.31 7.56 -15.80
CA PRO A 23 -18.63 6.16 -16.04
C PRO A 23 -17.58 5.52 -16.96
N TRP A 24 -16.38 5.24 -16.43
CA TRP A 24 -15.35 4.50 -17.15
C TRP A 24 -15.36 2.99 -16.79
N GLU A 25 -15.54 2.63 -15.51
CA GLU A 25 -15.78 1.26 -15.03
C GLU A 25 -16.70 1.26 -13.80
N PRO A 26 -17.40 0.14 -13.51
CA PRO A 26 -18.17 0.00 -12.28
C PRO A 26 -17.27 0.02 -11.04
N VAL A 27 -17.61 0.86 -10.05
CA VAL A 27 -16.90 0.88 -8.77
C VAL A 27 -17.05 -0.47 -8.06
N GLY A 28 -15.91 -1.05 -7.67
CA GLY A 28 -15.85 -2.32 -6.93
C GLY A 28 -16.46 -2.25 -5.52
N PRO A 29 -16.47 -3.38 -4.79
CA PRO A 29 -17.11 -3.45 -3.48
C PRO A 29 -16.35 -2.69 -2.37
N THR A 30 -15.03 -2.48 -2.54
CA THR A 30 -14.13 -1.93 -1.51
C THR A 30 -13.13 -0.91 -2.11
N PRO A 31 -13.60 0.23 -2.66
CA PRO A 31 -12.69 1.28 -3.14
C PRO A 31 -11.98 1.95 -1.95
N MET A 32 -10.67 2.19 -2.08
CA MET A 32 -9.83 2.78 -1.02
C MET A 32 -10.01 2.06 0.33
N PRO A 33 -9.76 0.73 0.38
CA PRO A 33 -10.04 -0.08 1.56
C PRO A 33 -9.25 0.41 2.78
N GLU A 34 -9.87 0.34 3.95
CA GLU A 34 -9.17 0.41 5.23
C GLU A 34 -8.80 -1.01 5.70
N ILE A 35 -7.92 -1.10 6.69
CA ILE A 35 -7.41 -2.36 7.26
C ILE A 35 -8.50 -3.45 7.42
N PRO A 36 -9.70 -3.19 7.98
CA PRO A 36 -10.69 -4.24 8.20
C PRO A 36 -11.40 -4.74 6.93
N ASP A 37 -11.39 -3.95 5.85
CA ASP A 37 -12.24 -4.18 4.67
C ASP A 37 -11.81 -5.44 3.91
N LEU A 38 -10.50 -5.71 3.83
CA LEU A 38 -9.94 -6.87 3.13
C LEU A 38 -9.68 -8.07 4.04
N ARG A 39 -9.80 -7.91 5.36
CA ARG A 39 -9.53 -8.96 6.36
C ARG A 39 -10.23 -10.29 6.05
N SER A 40 -11.46 -10.24 5.55
CA SER A 40 -12.21 -11.46 5.21
C SER A 40 -11.56 -12.27 4.09
N TRP A 41 -10.92 -11.59 3.13
CA TRP A 41 -10.15 -12.19 2.05
C TRP A 41 -8.81 -12.71 2.57
N ASP A 42 -8.11 -11.90 3.36
CA ASP A 42 -6.83 -12.28 3.95
C ASP A 42 -6.94 -13.55 4.77
N MET A 43 -7.99 -13.67 5.60
CA MET A 43 -8.21 -14.87 6.41
C MET A 43 -8.50 -16.12 5.57
N ARG A 44 -9.05 -15.98 4.34
CA ARG A 44 -9.17 -17.10 3.40
C ARG A 44 -7.80 -17.53 2.88
N LEU A 45 -6.92 -16.58 2.56
CA LEU A 45 -5.55 -16.86 2.15
C LEU A 45 -4.78 -17.54 3.28
N LEU A 46 -4.78 -16.93 4.48
CA LEU A 46 -4.04 -17.41 5.66
C LEU A 46 -4.54 -18.76 6.19
N LYS A 47 -5.80 -19.12 5.92
CA LYS A 47 -6.32 -20.46 6.19
C LYS A 47 -5.63 -21.53 5.32
N THR A 48 -5.34 -21.18 4.07
CA THR A 48 -4.71 -22.07 3.08
C THR A 48 -3.19 -22.05 3.24
N TYR A 49 -2.61 -20.87 3.28
CA TYR A 49 -1.19 -20.60 3.45
C TYR A 49 -0.93 -20.12 4.87
N LYS A 50 -0.82 -21.08 5.79
CA LYS A 50 -0.63 -20.77 7.21
C LYS A 50 0.72 -20.09 7.44
N PRO A 51 0.77 -18.98 8.20
CA PRO A 51 2.03 -18.39 8.62
C PRO A 51 2.88 -19.41 9.38
N TRP A 52 4.17 -19.43 9.05
CA TRP A 52 5.17 -20.20 9.76
C TRP A 52 6.29 -19.26 10.18
N TYR A 53 6.63 -19.27 11.47
CA TYR A 53 7.64 -18.39 12.03
C TYR A 53 8.89 -19.19 12.40
N ALA A 54 10.02 -18.78 11.83
CA ALA A 54 11.36 -19.04 12.39
C ALA A 54 11.85 -17.75 13.04
N PRO A 55 11.70 -17.60 14.37
CA PRO A 55 12.10 -16.38 15.05
C PRO A 55 13.58 -16.06 14.84
N PHE A 56 13.89 -14.85 14.37
CA PHE A 56 15.27 -14.37 14.33
C PHE A 56 15.79 -13.99 15.73
N CYS A 57 14.86 -13.71 16.65
CA CYS A 57 15.12 -13.35 18.04
C CYS A 57 13.94 -13.80 18.91
N ASP A 58 14.25 -14.45 20.03
CA ASP A 58 13.25 -14.94 20.99
C ASP A 58 12.84 -13.89 22.05
N LEU A 59 13.34 -12.65 21.91
CA LEU A 59 13.07 -11.56 22.84
C LEU A 59 12.22 -10.47 22.21
N CYS A 60 11.31 -9.88 22.99
CA CYS A 60 10.67 -8.61 22.64
C CYS A 60 11.33 -7.45 23.40
N CYS A 61 11.81 -6.45 22.66
CA CYS A 61 12.52 -5.27 23.19
C CYS A 61 11.84 -3.94 22.84
N LEU A 62 10.56 -3.94 22.45
CA LEU A 62 9.88 -2.78 21.85
C LEU A 62 9.27 -1.78 22.86
N CYS A 63 9.46 -1.97 24.17
CA CYS A 63 9.01 -1.02 25.20
C CYS A 63 9.79 -1.18 26.51
N THR A 64 9.54 -0.28 27.46
CA THR A 64 10.22 -0.22 28.76
C THR A 64 9.78 -1.29 29.76
N TYR A 65 8.70 -2.04 29.48
CA TYR A 65 8.37 -3.25 30.24
C TYR A 65 9.29 -4.43 29.91
N GLY A 66 9.93 -4.40 28.74
CA GLY A 66 10.90 -5.41 28.29
C GLY A 66 12.33 -5.14 28.78
N LYS A 67 13.30 -6.01 28.47
CA LYS A 67 13.24 -7.14 27.51
C LYS A 67 12.40 -8.32 28.01
N CYS A 68 11.43 -8.77 27.21
CA CYS A 68 10.61 -9.94 27.50
C CYS A 68 11.17 -11.19 26.80
N ASP A 69 11.37 -12.27 27.56
CA ASP A 69 11.70 -13.61 27.03
C ASP A 69 10.42 -14.34 26.60
N LEU A 70 10.33 -14.68 25.31
CA LEU A 70 9.17 -15.35 24.69
C LEU A 70 9.41 -16.83 24.40
N THR A 71 10.52 -17.40 24.86
CA THR A 71 10.81 -18.83 24.70
C THR A 71 9.80 -19.70 25.44
N GLN A 72 9.69 -20.97 25.03
CA GLN A 72 8.86 -21.99 25.73
C GLN A 72 7.39 -21.61 25.91
N GLY A 73 6.82 -20.84 24.97
CA GLY A 73 5.42 -20.40 25.03
C GLY A 73 5.14 -19.32 26.09
N ARG A 74 6.19 -18.67 26.61
CA ARG A 74 6.04 -17.51 27.49
C ARG A 74 5.39 -16.34 26.74
N ARG A 75 4.79 -15.45 27.52
CA ARG A 75 4.20 -14.20 27.04
C ARG A 75 4.97 -13.03 27.61
N GLY A 76 5.09 -11.97 26.82
CA GLY A 76 5.63 -10.70 27.29
C GLY A 76 4.72 -10.04 28.32
N ALA A 77 5.22 -8.98 28.95
CA ALA A 77 4.48 -8.24 29.98
C ALA A 77 3.12 -7.70 29.50
N CYS A 78 2.99 -7.38 28.20
CA CYS A 78 1.74 -6.95 27.57
C CYS A 78 0.86 -8.10 27.04
N GLY A 79 1.26 -9.36 27.24
CA GLY A 79 0.48 -10.55 26.86
C GLY A 79 0.80 -11.15 25.48
N LEU A 80 1.65 -10.51 24.68
CA LEU A 80 2.07 -11.06 23.37
C LEU A 80 2.87 -12.35 23.52
N ASP A 81 2.54 -13.34 22.71
CA ASP A 81 3.38 -14.54 22.52
C ASP A 81 4.40 -14.34 21.40
N ILE A 82 5.29 -15.33 21.21
CA ILE A 82 6.34 -15.26 20.20
C ILE A 82 5.77 -15.13 18.78
N ALA A 83 4.68 -15.82 18.45
CA ALA A 83 4.09 -15.80 17.12
C ALA A 83 3.55 -14.41 16.77
N THR A 84 2.84 -13.78 17.72
CA THR A 84 2.31 -12.43 17.54
C THR A 84 3.42 -11.39 17.50
N GLN A 85 4.48 -11.57 18.29
CA GLN A 85 5.66 -10.72 18.18
C GLN A 85 6.36 -10.85 16.83
N GLN A 86 6.51 -12.06 16.28
CA GLN A 86 7.11 -12.24 14.95
C GLN A 86 6.24 -11.60 13.86
N ALA A 87 4.93 -11.84 13.86
CA ALA A 87 3.99 -11.22 12.92
C ALA A 87 4.07 -9.68 12.96
N ARG A 88 4.20 -9.10 14.16
CA ARG A 88 4.40 -7.66 14.34
C ARG A 88 5.71 -7.16 13.71
N ILE A 89 6.81 -7.91 13.85
CA ILE A 89 8.06 -7.57 13.18
C ILE A 89 7.93 -7.69 11.66
N ILE A 90 7.18 -8.68 11.15
CA ILE A 90 6.92 -8.79 9.71
C ILE A 90 6.10 -7.59 9.20
N LEU A 91 5.06 -7.16 9.90
CA LEU A 91 4.35 -5.93 9.55
C LEU A 91 5.28 -4.71 9.53
N LEU A 92 6.16 -4.56 10.53
CA LEU A 92 7.16 -3.50 10.54
C LEU A 92 8.09 -3.58 9.31
N ALA A 93 8.53 -4.77 8.91
CA ALA A 93 9.34 -4.96 7.71
C ALA A 93 8.59 -4.59 6.42
N CYS A 94 7.31 -4.98 6.29
CA CYS A 94 6.46 -4.56 5.17
C CYS A 94 6.29 -3.03 5.14
N LEU A 95 6.11 -2.40 6.29
CA LEU A 95 6.01 -0.94 6.41
C LEU A 95 7.32 -0.23 6.05
N MET A 96 8.48 -0.82 6.33
CA MET A 96 9.77 -0.26 5.89
C MET A 96 9.85 -0.19 4.36
N GLY A 97 9.44 -1.24 3.65
CA GLY A 97 9.36 -1.24 2.19
C GLY A 97 8.32 -0.25 1.66
N CYS A 98 7.08 -0.37 2.13
CA CYS A 98 5.96 0.47 1.70
C CYS A 98 6.23 1.96 1.93
N SER A 99 6.80 2.34 3.07
CA SER A 99 7.16 3.74 3.34
C SER A 99 8.30 4.26 2.47
N ALA A 100 9.26 3.40 2.08
CA ALA A 100 10.32 3.78 1.17
C ALA A 100 9.78 4.12 -0.22
N HIS A 101 8.95 3.25 -0.80
CA HIS A 101 8.34 3.49 -2.10
C HIS A 101 7.33 4.64 -2.06
N ALA A 102 6.51 4.73 -1.02
CA ALA A 102 5.55 5.83 -0.88
C ALA A 102 6.26 7.18 -0.71
N GLY A 103 7.32 7.25 0.12
CA GLY A 103 8.12 8.46 0.29
C GLY A 103 8.85 8.87 -0.99
N HIS A 104 9.37 7.91 -1.75
CA HIS A 104 9.94 8.14 -3.08
C HIS A 104 8.89 8.72 -4.04
N ALA A 105 7.71 8.10 -4.11
CA ALA A 105 6.61 8.51 -4.96
C ALA A 105 6.17 9.94 -4.67
N GLY A 106 5.89 10.28 -3.40
CA GLY A 106 5.39 11.60 -3.07
C GLY A 106 6.44 12.71 -3.25
N HIS A 107 7.71 12.45 -2.95
CA HIS A 107 8.77 13.44 -3.19
C HIS A 107 8.89 13.79 -4.69
N ILE A 108 8.91 12.78 -5.56
CA ILE A 108 9.00 13.00 -6.99
C ILE A 108 7.73 13.62 -7.56
N LEU A 109 6.57 13.17 -7.09
CA LEU A 109 5.30 13.71 -7.54
C LEU A 109 5.16 15.19 -7.16
N GLU A 110 5.55 15.59 -5.95
CA GLU A 110 5.55 16.99 -5.52
C GLU A 110 6.44 17.85 -6.43
N PHE A 111 7.67 17.40 -6.69
CA PHE A 111 8.59 18.08 -7.62
C PHE A 111 8.01 18.22 -9.03
N LEU A 112 7.40 17.16 -9.58
CA LEU A 112 6.83 17.17 -10.92
C LEU A 112 5.58 18.04 -11.03
N ILE A 113 4.75 18.07 -9.98
CA ILE A 113 3.60 18.98 -9.90
C ILE A 113 4.08 20.44 -9.83
N GLU A 114 5.13 20.75 -9.07
CA GLU A 114 5.71 22.10 -9.06
C GLU A 114 6.22 22.49 -10.46
N LYS A 115 6.90 21.57 -11.15
CA LYS A 115 7.52 21.82 -12.45
C LYS A 115 6.52 21.92 -13.60
N HIS A 116 5.49 21.08 -13.62
CA HIS A 116 4.58 20.92 -14.77
C HIS A 116 3.13 21.30 -14.49
N GLY A 117 2.80 21.57 -13.23
CA GLY A 117 1.42 21.78 -12.78
C GLY A 117 0.68 20.46 -12.50
N PRO A 118 -0.34 20.50 -11.63
CA PRO A 118 -1.15 19.33 -11.27
C PRO A 118 -1.98 18.79 -12.45
N ASP A 119 -2.25 19.61 -13.46
CA ASP A 119 -3.06 19.25 -14.62
C ASP A 119 -2.29 18.53 -15.73
N LYS A 120 -0.97 18.30 -15.57
CA LYS A 120 -0.19 17.52 -16.54
C LYS A 120 -0.81 16.14 -16.70
N LYS A 121 -1.20 15.83 -17.94
CA LYS A 121 -1.91 14.60 -18.31
C LYS A 121 -0.99 13.39 -18.25
N ILE A 122 -1.54 12.28 -17.81
CA ILE A 122 -0.89 10.96 -17.85
C ILE A 122 -1.03 10.40 -19.27
N ASP A 123 0.11 10.10 -19.90
CA ASP A 123 0.21 9.43 -21.20
C ASP A 123 1.23 8.30 -21.10
N MET A 124 0.73 7.06 -21.11
CA MET A 124 1.55 5.84 -21.00
C MET A 124 1.83 5.21 -22.37
N GLY A 125 1.51 5.91 -23.46
CA GLY A 125 1.67 5.44 -24.84
C GLY A 125 0.39 4.95 -25.50
N THR A 126 0.44 4.83 -26.83
CA THR A 126 -0.74 4.69 -27.70
C THR A 126 -1.52 3.38 -27.55
N PHE A 127 -0.87 2.30 -27.08
CA PHE A 127 -1.47 0.96 -26.99
C PHE A 127 -1.76 0.54 -25.55
N ILE A 128 -1.86 1.49 -24.62
CA ILE A 128 -2.15 1.23 -23.21
C ILE A 128 -3.58 1.65 -22.88
N GLU A 129 -4.47 0.66 -22.80
CA GLU A 129 -5.87 0.86 -22.38
C GLU A 129 -6.02 0.91 -20.84
N LEU A 130 -5.04 0.35 -20.13
CA LEU A 130 -5.06 0.20 -18.68
C LEU A 130 -3.73 0.70 -18.12
N GLU A 131 -3.72 1.99 -17.82
CA GLU A 131 -2.55 2.82 -17.46
C GLU A 131 -2.07 2.61 -16.03
N ALA A 132 -2.96 2.25 -15.12
CA ALA A 132 -2.69 2.18 -13.68
C ALA A 132 -3.45 1.02 -13.01
N PRO A 133 -3.06 -0.24 -13.25
CA PRO A 133 -3.78 -1.41 -12.75
C PRO A 133 -3.92 -1.47 -11.24
N ASN A 134 -2.87 -1.20 -10.48
CA ASN A 134 -2.90 -1.31 -9.02
C ASN A 134 -3.75 -0.19 -8.42
N ILE A 135 -3.56 1.05 -8.86
CA ILE A 135 -4.34 2.21 -8.45
C ILE A 135 -5.82 1.98 -8.75
N ARG A 136 -6.16 1.61 -10.00
CA ARG A 136 -7.56 1.39 -10.40
C ARG A 136 -8.21 0.26 -9.61
N THR A 137 -7.50 -0.83 -9.39
CA THR A 137 -8.02 -1.99 -8.63
C THR A 137 -8.26 -1.66 -7.16
N VAL A 138 -7.30 -0.99 -6.50
CA VAL A 138 -7.35 -0.75 -5.05
C VAL A 138 -8.22 0.45 -4.71
N THR A 139 -8.08 1.55 -5.46
CA THR A 139 -8.75 2.81 -5.15
C THR A 139 -10.07 2.95 -5.88
N GLY A 140 -10.23 2.37 -7.06
CA GLY A 140 -11.36 2.66 -7.96
C GLY A 140 -11.25 4.03 -8.63
N LEU A 141 -10.09 4.70 -8.54
CA LEU A 141 -9.77 5.95 -9.23
C LEU A 141 -9.05 5.62 -10.55
N LYS A 142 -9.47 6.26 -11.64
CA LYS A 142 -8.72 6.28 -12.90
C LYS A 142 -7.90 7.58 -12.95
N PRO A 143 -6.58 7.53 -12.83
CA PRO A 143 -5.76 8.73 -12.79
C PRO A 143 -5.61 9.31 -14.20
N GLU A 144 -5.97 10.57 -14.38
CA GLU A 144 -5.78 11.28 -15.65
C GLU A 144 -4.66 12.33 -15.59
N THR A 145 -4.31 12.80 -14.40
CA THR A 145 -3.32 13.85 -14.20
C THR A 145 -2.39 13.54 -13.02
N LEU A 146 -1.28 14.28 -12.92
CA LEU A 146 -0.41 14.22 -11.73
C LEU A 146 -1.17 14.58 -10.44
N GLY A 147 -2.15 15.48 -10.50
CA GLY A 147 -3.02 15.80 -9.37
C GLY A 147 -3.83 14.61 -8.86
N ASP A 148 -4.26 13.72 -9.76
CA ASP A 148 -4.99 12.50 -9.36
C ASP A 148 -4.09 11.51 -8.62
N LEU A 149 -2.82 11.39 -9.05
CA LEU A 149 -1.82 10.60 -8.33
C LEU A 149 -1.55 11.13 -6.92
N LYS A 150 -1.72 12.44 -6.70
CA LYS A 150 -1.57 13.04 -5.37
C LYS A 150 -2.66 12.56 -4.41
N THR A 151 -3.91 12.48 -4.87
CA THR A 151 -5.01 11.91 -4.09
C THR A 151 -4.72 10.46 -3.68
N VAL A 152 -4.13 9.67 -4.58
CA VAL A 152 -3.78 8.28 -4.34
C VAL A 152 -2.66 8.15 -3.30
N ILE A 153 -1.58 8.92 -3.42
CA ILE A 153 -0.46 8.80 -2.47
C ILE A 153 -0.83 9.28 -1.07
N GLU A 154 -1.71 10.28 -0.95
CA GLU A 154 -2.23 10.73 0.34
C GLU A 154 -3.07 9.64 1.04
N TYR A 155 -3.82 8.83 0.29
CA TYR A 155 -4.49 7.64 0.82
C TYR A 155 -3.47 6.61 1.34
N VAL A 156 -2.39 6.35 0.60
CA VAL A 156 -1.32 5.44 1.03
C VAL A 156 -0.67 5.92 2.32
N TYR A 157 -0.36 7.22 2.43
CA TYR A 157 0.21 7.81 3.66
C TYR A 157 -0.70 7.67 4.88
N LYS A 158 -2.00 7.89 4.70
CA LYS A 158 -2.99 7.68 5.76
C LYS A 158 -2.96 6.23 6.26
N GLU A 159 -3.00 5.26 5.35
CA GLU A 159 -3.03 3.84 5.73
C GLU A 159 -1.71 3.36 6.34
N ILE A 160 -0.55 3.82 5.84
CA ILE A 160 0.76 3.57 6.48
C ILE A 160 0.73 4.04 7.94
N THR A 161 0.15 5.21 8.20
CA THR A 161 0.06 5.77 9.56
C THR A 161 -0.79 4.87 10.47
N HIS A 162 -1.95 4.41 10.01
CA HIS A 162 -2.81 3.49 10.76
C HIS A 162 -2.14 2.13 11.03
N LEU A 163 -1.42 1.60 10.03
CA LEU A 163 -0.70 0.35 10.17
C LEU A 163 0.46 0.48 11.16
N LEU A 164 1.23 1.57 11.10
CA LEU A 164 2.34 1.83 12.02
C LEU A 164 1.85 1.99 13.46
N ASP A 165 0.72 2.69 13.68
CA ASP A 165 0.10 2.80 15.00
C ASP A 165 -0.18 1.41 15.60
N SER A 166 -0.69 0.47 14.80
CA SER A 166 -0.99 -0.89 15.26
C SER A 166 0.24 -1.71 15.70
N THR A 167 1.45 -1.26 15.38
CA THR A 167 2.70 -1.90 15.81
C THR A 167 3.14 -1.48 17.22
N HIS A 168 2.54 -0.42 17.77
CA HIS A 168 2.80 -0.01 19.13
C HIS A 168 2.42 -1.13 20.13
N PHE A 169 3.11 -1.19 21.27
CA PHE A 169 2.79 -2.20 22.27
C PHE A 169 1.38 -1.98 22.84
N GLY A 170 0.66 -3.07 23.08
CA GLY A 170 -0.71 -3.04 23.61
C GLY A 170 -1.82 -2.83 22.58
N GLN A 171 -1.50 -2.88 21.28
CA GLN A 171 -2.46 -2.72 20.19
C GLN A 171 -3.05 -4.07 19.75
N GLU A 172 -2.53 -4.65 18.66
CA GLU A 172 -3.03 -5.92 18.12
C GLU A 172 -2.50 -7.13 18.91
N GLY A 173 -3.39 -8.07 19.20
CA GLY A 173 -3.11 -9.27 20.00
C GLY A 173 -3.14 -10.57 19.20
N SER A 174 -3.53 -10.50 17.93
CA SER A 174 -3.67 -11.65 17.04
C SER A 174 -2.58 -11.65 15.96
N TYR A 175 -1.79 -12.72 15.91
CA TYR A 175 -0.77 -12.88 14.86
C TYR A 175 -1.40 -12.90 13.46
N LEU A 176 -2.57 -13.51 13.28
CA LEU A 176 -3.26 -13.53 11.98
C LEU A 176 -3.72 -12.13 11.56
N ASP A 177 -4.08 -11.28 12.51
CA ASP A 177 -4.49 -9.91 12.22
C ASP A 177 -3.29 -9.00 11.94
N TYR A 178 -2.11 -9.32 12.45
CA TYR A 178 -0.85 -8.71 11.99
C TYR A 178 -0.50 -9.15 10.57
N GLU A 179 -0.68 -10.42 10.22
CA GLU A 179 -0.45 -10.90 8.86
C GLU A 179 -1.43 -10.30 7.84
N SER A 180 -2.72 -10.16 8.20
CA SER A 180 -3.69 -9.42 7.37
C SER A 180 -3.27 -7.95 7.18
N LYS A 181 -2.77 -7.28 8.23
CA LYS A 181 -2.19 -5.93 8.12
C LYS A 181 -0.95 -5.90 7.23
N ALA A 182 -0.11 -6.94 7.26
CA ALA A 182 1.07 -7.03 6.41
C ALA A 182 0.69 -7.20 4.92
N LEU A 183 -0.37 -7.97 4.64
CA LEU A 183 -0.96 -8.07 3.30
C LEU A 183 -1.52 -6.72 2.84
N HIS A 184 -2.22 -5.98 3.72
CA HIS A 184 -2.70 -4.63 3.43
C HIS A 184 -1.55 -3.66 3.12
N ALA A 185 -0.49 -3.66 3.94
CA ALA A 185 0.71 -2.85 3.71
C ALA A 185 1.36 -3.16 2.36
N SER A 186 1.42 -4.45 1.99
CA SER A 186 2.04 -4.89 0.73
C SER A 186 1.19 -4.54 -0.49
N MET A 187 -0.14 -4.57 -0.37
CA MET A 187 -1.04 -4.06 -1.41
C MET A 187 -0.80 -2.55 -1.64
N LEU A 188 -0.68 -1.77 -0.56
CA LEU A 188 -0.39 -0.34 -0.64
C LEU A 188 0.99 -0.05 -1.23
N ASP A 189 1.96 -0.93 -1.00
CA ASP A 189 3.31 -0.83 -1.59
C ASP A 189 3.24 -0.83 -3.12
N HIS A 190 2.47 -1.75 -3.71
CA HIS A 190 2.24 -1.78 -5.16
C HIS A 190 1.58 -0.50 -5.68
N VAL A 191 0.62 0.07 -4.93
CA VAL A 191 0.00 1.35 -5.28
C VAL A 191 1.03 2.49 -5.23
N GLY A 192 1.86 2.55 -4.20
CA GLY A 192 2.91 3.56 -4.08
C GLY A 192 3.97 3.46 -5.19
N MET A 193 4.41 2.25 -5.54
CA MET A 193 5.32 2.01 -6.66
C MET A 193 4.71 2.46 -7.99
N GLU A 194 3.44 2.15 -8.25
CA GLU A 194 2.76 2.54 -9.49
C GLU A 194 2.59 4.07 -9.60
N VAL A 195 2.31 4.76 -8.49
CA VAL A 195 2.32 6.23 -8.44
C VAL A 195 3.69 6.79 -8.85
N ALA A 196 4.77 6.26 -8.27
CA ALA A 196 6.12 6.73 -8.56
C ALA A 196 6.47 6.56 -10.04
N ASP A 197 6.24 5.36 -10.57
CA ASP A 197 6.65 4.98 -11.93
C ASP A 197 5.87 5.78 -12.98
N ILE A 198 4.54 5.88 -12.84
CA ILE A 198 3.71 6.71 -13.75
C ILE A 198 4.16 8.18 -13.69
N ALA A 199 4.37 8.72 -12.48
CA ALA A 199 4.80 10.11 -12.32
C ALA A 199 6.14 10.35 -13.01
N GLN A 200 7.12 9.47 -12.83
CA GLN A 200 8.44 9.58 -13.46
C GLN A 200 8.36 9.45 -14.98
N ILE A 201 7.62 8.46 -15.49
CA ILE A 201 7.47 8.22 -16.93
C ILE A 201 6.91 9.46 -17.61
N VAL A 202 5.81 9.99 -17.07
CA VAL A 202 5.13 11.16 -17.61
C VAL A 202 5.92 12.45 -17.36
N GLY A 203 6.52 12.59 -16.19
CA GLY A 203 7.18 13.81 -15.72
C GLY A 203 8.57 14.04 -16.31
N PHE A 204 9.34 12.97 -16.52
CA PHE A 204 10.71 13.00 -17.04
C PHE A 204 10.82 12.53 -18.48
N ASP A 205 9.70 12.23 -19.13
CA ASP A 205 9.63 11.74 -20.50
C ASP A 205 10.46 10.44 -20.68
N PHE A 206 10.35 9.51 -19.72
CA PHE A 206 10.98 8.20 -19.87
C PHE A 206 10.31 7.40 -21.00
N PRO A 207 11.01 6.40 -21.57
CA PRO A 207 10.41 5.49 -22.52
C PRO A 207 9.11 4.90 -21.97
N THR A 208 8.02 5.07 -22.72
CA THR A 208 6.76 4.40 -22.45
C THR A 208 6.83 2.96 -22.97
N SER A 209 5.68 2.32 -23.24
CA SER A 209 5.60 0.93 -23.71
C SER A 209 6.10 0.74 -25.16
N VAL A 210 7.35 1.11 -25.44
CA VAL A 210 8.03 1.07 -26.73
C VAL A 210 8.99 -0.12 -26.75
N ALA A 211 8.77 -1.06 -27.67
CA ALA A 211 9.57 -2.28 -27.78
C ALA A 211 11.05 -1.99 -28.08
N ASP A 212 11.31 -1.01 -28.95
CA ASP A 212 12.67 -0.63 -29.37
C ASP A 212 13.32 0.39 -28.42
N THR A 213 13.18 0.18 -27.10
CA THR A 213 13.86 1.02 -26.09
C THR A 213 15.37 0.85 -26.22
N PRO A 214 16.17 1.94 -26.29
CA PRO A 214 17.61 1.85 -26.53
C PRO A 214 18.34 1.01 -25.47
N MET A 215 19.30 0.21 -25.94
CA MET A 215 20.27 -0.46 -25.06
C MET A 215 21.21 0.57 -24.44
N ILE A 216 21.50 0.40 -23.16
CA ILE A 216 22.51 1.18 -22.43
C ILE A 216 23.62 0.24 -21.96
N ASP A 217 24.85 0.74 -21.92
CA ASP A 217 25.95 0.00 -21.33
C ASP A 217 25.75 -0.08 -19.80
N MET A 218 26.07 -1.23 -19.22
CA MET A 218 25.97 -1.47 -17.78
C MET A 218 27.19 -2.25 -17.29
N GLY A 219 27.88 -1.73 -16.29
CA GLY A 219 29.05 -2.35 -15.69
C GLY A 219 30.13 -1.34 -15.34
N TRP A 220 31.20 -1.80 -14.67
CA TRP A 220 32.29 -0.94 -14.20
C TRP A 220 33.00 -0.17 -15.34
N GLU A 221 33.00 -0.72 -16.56
CA GLU A 221 33.64 -0.11 -17.74
C GLU A 221 32.64 0.60 -18.69
N ALA A 222 31.38 0.76 -18.29
CA ALA A 222 30.42 1.57 -19.03
C ALA A 222 30.74 3.07 -18.82
N VAL A 223 30.99 3.81 -19.90
CA VAL A 223 31.28 5.26 -19.90
C VAL A 223 30.20 6.01 -20.66
#